data_AF-A0AA51CE09-F1
#
_entry.id   AF-A0AA51CE09-F1
#
_cell.length_a   1.000
_cell.length_b   1.000
_cell.length_c   1.000
_cell.angle_alpha   90.00
_cell.angle_beta   90.00
_cell.angle_gamma   90.00
#
_symmetry.space_group_name_H-M   'P 1'
#
loop_
_entity.id
_entity.type
_entity.pdbx_description
1 polymer ?
#
loop_
_entity_poly.entity_id
_entity_poly.type
_entity_poly.pdbx_seq_one_letter_code
_entity_poly.pdbx_strand_id
1 'polypeptide(L)'
;MKRKRWVIVAIICVLVGGYTAGIYGQTGKLTRKEMSNSHERNNQEAIAKNILENSGKSDIYRLKDLENVTVYYGNVNKTEERDVVVSARFGSKDTVVAAYTSSGELFEFVGDIGSFFDVENIQFVPIEALGQDIIIIEETTNQIEAYESATFLHGYLYDNENAFEVVLSTPIKIDEAWNETWDNSELKELSGWKWVREDAEAAWSWEGNFPRLDLVCYQKYLAAGNAEKRLPEASKFHQKSSRVVMKEFYWSEPWQRFVIGEALEKETGEAVAVLEDSDNSPYVLVGFVEGSHFIQRADGSQDTVKVEQLEWTKNQGIHANNEEN
;
A
#
# COMPACT_ATOMS: atom_id res chain seq x y z
N MET A 1 -8.20 -23.05 -27.14
CA MET A 1 -8.83 -21.76 -26.77
C MET A 1 -7.81 -20.94 -26.02
N LYS A 2 -7.23 -19.94 -26.69
CA LYS A 2 -6.15 -19.10 -26.15
C LYS A 2 -6.77 -18.07 -25.20
N ARG A 3 -6.61 -18.27 -23.89
CA ARG A 3 -6.77 -17.18 -22.92
C ARG A 3 -5.60 -16.22 -23.17
N LYS A 4 -5.88 -15.06 -23.78
CA LYS A 4 -4.99 -13.90 -23.62
C LYS A 4 -5.00 -13.59 -22.13
N ARG A 5 -3.96 -14.00 -21.40
CA ARG A 5 -3.62 -13.29 -20.17
C ARG A 5 -3.01 -11.98 -20.67
N TRP A 6 -3.70 -10.89 -20.39
CA TRP A 6 -3.01 -9.61 -20.34
C TRP A 6 -1.88 -9.85 -19.35
N VAL A 7 -0.63 -9.81 -19.82
CA VAL A 7 0.43 -9.44 -18.90
C VAL A 7 0.03 -8.07 -18.46
N ILE A 8 -0.47 -8.03 -17.23
CA ILE A 8 -0.72 -6.82 -16.51
C ILE A 8 0.66 -6.19 -16.50
N VAL A 9 0.89 -5.24 -17.42
CA VAL A 9 1.69 -4.09 -17.05
C VAL A 9 1.11 -3.73 -15.70
N ALA A 10 1.93 -3.80 -14.65
CA ALA A 10 1.56 -3.39 -13.31
C ALA A 10 1.22 -1.89 -13.36
N ILE A 11 0.08 -1.58 -13.97
CA ILE A 11 -0.81 -0.54 -13.52
C ILE A 11 -0.96 -0.92 -12.07
N ILE A 12 -0.31 -0.13 -11.23
CA ILE A 12 -0.61 -0.04 -9.83
C ILE A 12 -2.11 0.24 -9.81
N CYS A 13 -2.89 -0.83 -9.79
CA CYS A 13 -4.30 -0.78 -9.47
C CYS A 13 -4.27 -0.36 -8.02
N VAL A 14 -4.18 0.95 -7.79
CA VAL A 14 -4.64 1.57 -6.57
C VAL A 14 -5.99 0.92 -6.33
N LEU A 15 -6.04 0.14 -5.26
CA LEU A 15 -7.28 -0.44 -4.77
C LEU A 15 -8.24 0.74 -4.74
N VAL A 16 -9.20 0.73 -5.67
CA VAL A 16 -10.38 1.55 -5.56
C VAL A 16 -11.07 1.02 -4.33
N GLY A 17 -10.70 1.58 -3.18
CA GLY A 17 -11.46 1.47 -1.96
C GLY A 17 -12.81 2.04 -2.32
N GLY A 18 -13.74 1.16 -2.69
CA GLY A 18 -15.13 1.53 -2.80
C GLY A 18 -15.51 2.12 -1.46
N TYR A 19 -15.94 3.38 -1.47
CA TYR A 19 -16.59 4.01 -0.33
C TYR A 19 -17.80 3.16 0.06
N THR A 20 -17.59 2.17 0.93
CA THR A 20 -18.67 1.55 1.67
C THR A 20 -18.84 2.34 2.95
N ALA A 21 -19.55 3.47 2.85
CA ALA A 21 -20.18 4.09 4.01
C ALA A 21 -21.31 3.15 4.49
N GLY A 22 -20.93 2.03 5.09
CA GLY A 22 -21.84 1.15 5.79
C GLY A 22 -22.10 1.76 7.16
N ILE A 23 -23.29 2.34 7.36
CA ILE A 23 -23.78 2.67 8.70
C ILE A 23 -24.17 1.34 9.36
N TYR A 24 -23.18 0.64 9.91
CA TYR A 24 -23.41 -0.53 10.75
C TYR A 24 -23.84 -0.06 12.13
N GLY A 25 -24.89 -0.69 12.67
CA GLY A 25 -25.35 -0.38 14.02
C GLY A 25 -24.24 -0.69 15.01
N GLN A 26 -23.70 0.33 15.69
CA GLN A 26 -22.65 0.15 16.69
C GLN A 26 -23.11 -0.84 17.76
N THR A 27 -22.53 -2.03 17.78
CA THR A 27 -22.82 -3.05 18.80
C THR A 27 -21.54 -3.42 19.54
N GLY A 28 -21.58 -3.18 20.86
CA GLY A 28 -20.54 -3.53 21.82
C GLY A 28 -19.49 -2.42 22.00
N LYS A 29 -19.31 -1.99 23.25
CA LYS A 29 -18.14 -1.19 23.66
C LYS A 29 -17.08 -2.17 24.18
N LEU A 30 -15.81 -1.94 23.85
CA LEU A 30 -14.70 -2.72 24.39
C LEU A 30 -14.12 -2.01 25.60
N THR A 31 -13.81 -2.73 26.67
CA THR A 31 -13.20 -2.14 27.86
C THR A 31 -11.70 -1.92 27.66
N ARG A 32 -11.12 -0.95 28.39
CA ARG A 32 -9.67 -0.80 28.43
C ARG A 32 -8.94 -2.07 28.86
N LYS A 33 -9.54 -2.82 29.80
CA LYS A 33 -8.97 -4.07 30.29
C LYS A 33 -8.89 -5.15 29.21
N GLU A 34 -9.92 -5.26 28.36
CA GLU A 34 -9.91 -6.20 27.24
C GLU A 34 -8.82 -5.82 26.24
N MET A 35 -8.70 -4.54 25.88
CA MET A 35 -7.65 -4.06 24.95
C MET A 35 -6.23 -4.21 25.52
N SER A 36 -6.02 -3.91 26.81
CA SER A 36 -4.71 -4.03 27.44
C SER A 36 -4.26 -5.48 27.63
N ASN A 37 -5.22 -6.42 27.70
CA ASN A 37 -4.97 -7.85 27.86
C ASN A 37 -5.36 -8.62 26.59
N SER A 38 -5.10 -8.04 25.42
CA SER A 38 -5.40 -8.64 24.11
C SER A 38 -4.60 -9.91 23.78
N HIS A 39 -3.67 -10.31 24.65
CA HIS A 39 -2.97 -11.60 24.56
C HIS A 39 -3.80 -12.76 25.14
N GLU A 40 -4.83 -12.47 25.96
CA GLU A 40 -5.72 -13.50 26.48
C GLU A 40 -6.77 -13.90 25.42
N ARG A 41 -6.92 -15.21 25.18
CA ARG A 41 -7.79 -15.73 24.11
C ARG A 41 -9.24 -15.20 24.18
N ASN A 42 -9.82 -15.11 25.37
CA ASN A 42 -11.18 -14.60 25.55
C ASN A 42 -11.31 -13.13 25.11
N ASN A 43 -10.29 -12.32 25.41
CA ASN A 43 -10.27 -10.91 25.01
C ASN A 43 -10.05 -10.80 23.48
N GLN A 44 -9.21 -11.64 22.89
CA GLN A 44 -9.06 -11.70 21.43
C GLN A 44 -10.38 -12.00 20.72
N GLU A 45 -11.13 -12.99 21.20
CA GLU A 45 -12.44 -13.33 20.62
C GLU A 45 -13.45 -12.20 20.78
N ALA A 46 -13.49 -11.54 21.94
CA ALA A 46 -14.37 -10.41 22.20
C ALA A 46 -14.05 -9.22 21.28
N ILE A 47 -12.77 -8.88 21.15
CA ILE A 47 -12.29 -7.80 20.29
C ILE A 47 -12.58 -8.13 18.81
N ALA A 48 -12.19 -9.32 18.34
CA ALA A 48 -12.43 -9.73 16.96
C ALA A 48 -13.92 -9.76 16.62
N LYS A 49 -14.77 -10.26 17.53
CA LYS A 49 -16.22 -10.24 17.34
C LYS A 49 -16.74 -8.82 17.16
N ASN A 50 -16.30 -7.92 18.02
CA ASN A 50 -16.69 -6.52 17.98
C ASN A 50 -16.24 -5.85 16.66
N ILE A 51 -15.02 -6.12 16.20
CA ILE A 51 -14.52 -5.62 14.91
C ILE A 51 -15.40 -6.13 13.76
N LEU A 52 -15.68 -7.44 13.71
CA LEU A 52 -16.48 -8.02 12.62
C LEU A 52 -17.92 -7.51 12.59
N GLU A 53 -18.55 -7.33 13.75
CA GLU A 53 -19.90 -6.79 13.85
C GLU A 53 -19.96 -5.32 13.42
N ASN A 54 -19.04 -4.47 13.91
CA ASN A 54 -19.06 -3.03 13.61
C ASN A 54 -18.52 -2.70 12.21
N SER A 55 -17.63 -3.51 11.65
CA SER A 55 -17.16 -3.36 10.26
C SER A 55 -18.06 -4.04 9.23
N GLY A 56 -19.12 -4.74 9.66
CA GLY A 56 -20.03 -5.46 8.78
C GLY A 56 -19.46 -6.72 8.12
N LYS A 57 -18.37 -7.26 8.66
CA LYS A 57 -17.61 -8.37 8.06
C LYS A 57 -17.92 -9.73 8.71
N SER A 58 -18.91 -9.81 9.59
CA SER A 58 -19.34 -11.05 10.27
C SER A 58 -19.75 -12.19 9.33
N ASP A 59 -20.20 -11.88 8.11
CA ASP A 59 -20.56 -12.90 7.10
C ASP A 59 -19.35 -13.37 6.28
N ILE A 60 -18.24 -12.61 6.30
CA ILE A 60 -17.03 -12.87 5.52
C ILE A 60 -16.04 -13.68 6.36
N TYR A 61 -15.80 -13.26 7.60
CA TYR A 61 -14.84 -13.90 8.50
C TYR A 61 -15.54 -14.60 9.65
N ARG A 62 -14.94 -15.69 10.12
CA ARG A 62 -15.47 -16.49 11.23
C ARG A 62 -14.51 -16.46 12.40
N LEU A 63 -15.04 -16.23 13.60
CA LEU A 63 -14.25 -16.20 14.83
C LEU A 63 -13.44 -17.47 15.12
N LYS A 64 -13.93 -18.63 14.66
CA LYS A 64 -13.20 -19.90 14.79
C LYS A 64 -11.88 -19.93 14.01
N ASP A 65 -11.76 -19.07 12.99
CA ASP A 65 -10.59 -18.95 12.14
C ASP A 65 -9.66 -17.82 12.66
N LEU A 66 -9.98 -17.18 13.79
CA LEU A 66 -9.15 -16.14 14.42
C LEU A 66 -7.83 -16.74 14.89
N GLU A 67 -6.73 -16.20 14.37
CA GLU A 67 -5.38 -16.61 14.73
C GLU A 67 -4.78 -15.69 15.78
N ASN A 68 -4.93 -14.37 15.60
CA ASN A 68 -4.31 -13.37 16.48
C ASN A 68 -5.07 -12.03 16.43
N VAL A 69 -4.95 -11.27 17.53
CA VAL A 69 -5.35 -9.86 17.61
C VAL A 69 -4.17 -9.05 18.14
N THR A 70 -3.80 -8.00 17.42
CA THR A 70 -2.77 -7.03 17.84
C THR A 70 -3.41 -5.67 18.04
N VAL A 71 -3.05 -5.00 19.14
CA VAL A 71 -3.59 -3.70 19.54
C VAL A 71 -2.46 -2.67 19.50
N TYR A 72 -2.68 -1.59 18.79
CA TYR A 72 -1.75 -0.48 18.59
C TYR A 72 -2.37 0.80 19.15
N TYR A 73 -1.55 1.72 19.65
CA TYR A 73 -2.01 2.97 20.25
C TYR A 73 -1.39 4.17 19.52
N GLY A 74 -2.23 5.09 19.06
CA GLY A 74 -1.84 6.31 18.35
C GLY A 74 -2.86 7.42 18.58
N ASN A 75 -2.68 8.58 17.96
CA ASN A 75 -3.63 9.70 18.01
C ASN A 75 -4.32 9.85 16.66
N VAL A 76 -5.45 9.17 16.45
CA VAL A 76 -6.16 9.08 15.17
C VAL A 76 -7.23 10.16 15.05
N ASN A 77 -7.90 10.49 16.14
CA ASN A 77 -9.08 11.36 16.18
C ASN A 77 -8.83 12.69 16.92
N LYS A 78 -7.58 13.17 16.94
CA LYS A 78 -7.18 14.47 17.53
C LYS A 78 -7.59 14.64 18.99
N THR A 79 -7.66 13.55 19.75
CA THR A 79 -8.03 13.62 21.17
C THR A 79 -6.79 13.59 22.05
N GLU A 80 -6.89 14.09 23.29
CA GLU A 80 -5.79 14.04 24.25
C GLU A 80 -5.45 12.60 24.67
N GLU A 81 -6.44 11.71 24.61
CA GLU A 81 -6.23 10.30 24.90
C GLU A 81 -5.84 9.53 23.63
N ARG A 82 -4.97 8.53 23.78
CA ARG A 82 -4.59 7.70 22.64
C ARG A 82 -5.76 6.83 22.21
N ASP A 83 -6.03 6.88 20.92
CA ASP A 83 -6.90 5.96 20.20
C ASP A 83 -6.22 4.60 20.06
N VAL A 84 -7.04 3.62 19.67
CA VAL A 84 -6.62 2.24 19.47
C VAL A 84 -6.88 1.84 18.03
N VAL A 85 -5.86 1.30 17.37
CA VAL A 85 -6.00 0.57 16.11
C VAL A 85 -5.82 -0.91 16.41
N VAL A 86 -6.75 -1.73 15.95
CA VAL A 86 -6.71 -3.17 16.15
C VAL A 86 -6.60 -3.88 14.82
N SER A 87 -5.69 -4.84 14.76
CA SER A 87 -5.52 -5.78 13.65
C SER A 87 -5.95 -7.18 14.11
N ALA A 88 -7.00 -7.74 13.51
CA ALA A 88 -7.47 -9.10 13.75
C ALA A 88 -7.18 -10.00 12.54
N ARG A 89 -6.35 -11.02 12.72
CA ARG A 89 -5.91 -11.94 11.66
C ARG A 89 -6.71 -13.25 11.69
N PHE A 90 -7.17 -13.69 10.53
CA PHE A 90 -8.00 -14.87 10.31
C PHE A 90 -7.39 -15.79 9.25
N GLY A 91 -7.41 -17.10 9.50
CA GLY A 91 -7.11 -18.14 8.52
C GLY A 91 -5.83 -17.90 7.72
N SER A 92 -5.92 -17.89 6.38
CA SER A 92 -4.77 -17.74 5.47
C SER A 92 -4.22 -16.30 5.42
N LYS A 93 -3.99 -15.68 6.57
CA LYS A 93 -3.40 -14.34 6.75
C LYS A 93 -4.31 -13.16 6.41
N ASP A 94 -5.61 -13.38 6.18
CA ASP A 94 -6.55 -12.29 6.01
C ASP A 94 -6.64 -11.48 7.31
N THR A 95 -6.56 -10.16 7.23
CA THR A 95 -6.50 -9.28 8.40
C THR A 95 -7.53 -8.16 8.26
N VAL A 96 -8.36 -8.00 9.28
CA VAL A 96 -9.28 -6.86 9.38
C VAL A 96 -8.68 -5.84 10.34
N VAL A 97 -8.61 -4.58 9.91
CA VAL A 97 -8.07 -3.48 10.71
C VAL A 97 -9.16 -2.44 10.98
N ALA A 98 -9.31 -2.06 12.24
CA ALA A 98 -10.31 -1.08 12.68
C ALA A 98 -9.75 -0.15 13.75
N ALA A 99 -10.34 1.05 13.86
CA ALA A 99 -9.97 2.05 14.84
C ALA A 99 -11.06 2.27 15.90
N TYR A 100 -10.62 2.64 17.09
CA TYR A 100 -11.43 2.92 18.25
C TYR A 100 -10.94 4.16 18.99
N THR A 101 -11.87 4.99 19.44
CA THR A 101 -11.57 6.17 20.26
C THR A 101 -11.86 5.86 21.72
N SER A 102 -11.07 6.44 22.59
CA SER A 102 -11.30 6.32 24.02
C SER A 102 -12.54 7.11 24.47
N SER A 103 -13.35 6.50 25.34
CA SER A 103 -14.56 7.07 25.94
C SER A 103 -14.64 6.60 27.40
N GLY A 104 -13.81 7.23 28.26
CA GLY A 104 -13.70 6.87 29.68
C GLY A 104 -13.00 5.51 29.88
N GLU A 105 -13.70 4.52 30.44
CA GLU A 105 -13.20 3.15 30.63
C GLU A 105 -13.42 2.23 29.42
N LEU A 106 -14.04 2.78 28.38
CA LEU A 106 -14.48 2.05 27.20
C LEU A 106 -13.82 2.61 25.94
N PHE A 107 -13.84 1.81 24.90
CA PHE A 107 -13.45 2.14 23.54
C PHE A 107 -14.68 2.07 22.65
N GLU A 108 -14.89 3.13 21.88
CA GLU A 108 -15.97 3.27 20.91
C GLU A 108 -15.42 3.11 19.50
N PHE A 109 -16.13 2.36 18.67
CA PHE A 109 -15.73 2.10 17.29
C PHE A 109 -15.78 3.41 16.48
N VAL A 110 -14.65 3.75 15.86
CA VAL A 110 -14.49 4.95 15.03
C VAL A 110 -14.75 4.62 13.57
N GLY A 111 -14.13 3.55 13.08
CA GLY A 111 -14.26 3.19 11.68
C GLY A 111 -13.49 1.93 11.32
N ASP A 112 -13.90 1.35 10.20
CA ASP A 112 -13.21 0.30 9.51
C ASP A 112 -12.10 0.91 8.65
N ILE A 113 -10.86 0.47 8.85
CA ILE A 113 -9.72 0.93 8.02
C ILE A 113 -9.65 0.08 6.75
N GLY A 114 -9.91 -1.22 6.87
CA GLY A 114 -10.00 -2.11 5.72
C GLY A 114 -9.69 -3.57 6.02
N SER A 115 -9.67 -4.35 4.94
CA SER A 115 -9.23 -5.74 4.91
C SER A 115 -7.95 -5.84 4.09
N PHE A 116 -6.97 -6.55 4.63
CA PHE A 116 -5.61 -6.67 4.11
C PHE A 116 -5.15 -8.13 4.14
N PHE A 117 -4.13 -8.46 3.36
CA PHE A 117 -3.49 -9.77 3.35
C PHE A 117 -2.11 -9.71 4.00
N ASP A 118 -1.90 -10.49 5.06
CA ASP A 118 -0.64 -10.58 5.81
C ASP A 118 -0.06 -9.22 6.25
N VAL A 119 -0.82 -8.51 7.09
CA VAL A 119 -0.30 -7.29 7.75
C VAL A 119 0.87 -7.66 8.65
N GLU A 120 2.05 -7.14 8.32
CA GLU A 120 3.30 -7.39 9.06
C GLU A 120 3.46 -6.41 10.22
N ASN A 121 3.11 -5.14 9.98
CA ASN A 121 3.29 -4.06 10.94
C ASN A 121 2.24 -2.96 10.76
N ILE A 122 1.92 -2.27 11.86
CA ILE A 122 1.16 -1.01 11.86
C ILE A 122 1.95 0.00 12.68
N GLN A 123 2.27 1.14 12.08
CA GLN A 123 2.96 2.25 12.73
C GLN A 123 2.17 3.55 12.58
N PHE A 124 2.46 4.52 13.45
CA PHE A 124 1.82 5.83 13.46
C PHE A 124 2.85 6.90 13.11
N VAL A 125 2.51 7.74 12.13
CA VAL A 125 3.36 8.85 11.68
C VAL A 125 2.66 10.17 11.99
N PRO A 126 3.17 10.99 12.93
CA PRO A 126 2.51 12.22 13.33
C PRO A 126 2.54 13.29 12.23
N ILE A 127 1.39 13.93 12.00
CA ILE A 127 1.28 15.22 11.34
C ILE A 127 1.04 16.28 12.42
N GLU A 128 2.11 16.88 12.94
CA GLU A 128 2.03 17.81 14.07
C GLU A 128 1.10 19.00 13.78
N ALA A 129 1.08 19.48 12.53
CA ALA A 129 0.20 20.57 12.12
C ALA A 129 -1.30 20.25 12.26
N LEU A 130 -1.66 18.97 12.19
CA LEU A 130 -3.04 18.50 12.30
C LEU A 130 -3.37 17.92 13.68
N GLY A 131 -2.36 17.71 14.53
CA GLY A 131 -2.52 17.09 15.85
C GLY A 131 -3.06 15.66 15.77
N GLN A 132 -2.76 14.93 14.69
CA GLN A 132 -3.18 13.56 14.44
C GLN A 132 -2.07 12.77 13.72
N ASP A 133 -2.15 11.45 13.84
CA ASP A 133 -1.25 10.49 13.23
C ASP A 133 -1.87 9.90 11.96
N ILE A 134 -1.01 9.65 10.98
CA ILE A 134 -1.29 8.78 9.84
C ILE A 134 -1.04 7.34 10.30
N ILE A 135 -1.99 6.45 9.99
CA ILE A 135 -1.84 5.01 10.24
C ILE A 135 -1.16 4.42 9.01
N ILE A 136 0.08 3.92 9.18
CA ILE A 136 0.81 3.24 8.12
C ILE A 136 0.73 1.73 8.35
N ILE A 137 0.14 1.02 7.40
CA ILE A 137 -0.02 -0.43 7.39
C ILE A 137 0.97 -1.00 6.37
N GLU A 138 1.78 -1.96 6.82
CA GLU A 138 2.68 -2.74 5.96
C GLU A 138 2.00 -4.07 5.61
N GLU A 139 1.64 -4.23 4.34
CA GLU A 139 0.91 -5.38 3.81
C GLU A 139 1.77 -6.17 2.82
N THR A 140 1.92 -7.48 3.02
CA THR A 140 2.63 -8.35 2.06
C THR A 140 1.67 -9.26 1.32
N THR A 141 1.43 -8.96 0.05
CA THR A 141 0.65 -9.79 -0.85
C THR A 141 1.51 -10.89 -1.48
N ASN A 142 0.92 -12.07 -1.71
CA ASN A 142 1.59 -13.17 -2.39
C ASN A 142 0.62 -13.93 -3.30
N GLN A 143 0.90 -13.92 -4.60
CA GLN A 143 0.22 -14.71 -5.62
C GLN A 143 1.11 -15.85 -6.09
N ILE A 144 1.06 -16.97 -5.36
CA ILE A 144 1.88 -18.16 -5.63
C ILE A 144 1.71 -18.67 -7.07
N GLU A 145 0.49 -18.60 -7.62
CA GLU A 145 0.21 -19.04 -9.00
C GLU A 145 0.80 -18.11 -10.07
N ALA A 146 1.05 -16.85 -9.72
CA ALA A 146 1.65 -15.84 -10.59
C ALA A 146 3.16 -15.68 -10.37
N TYR A 147 3.74 -16.36 -9.37
CA TYR A 147 5.13 -16.16 -8.93
C TYR A 147 5.42 -14.70 -8.59
N GLU A 148 4.48 -14.07 -7.90
CA GLU A 148 4.49 -12.65 -7.57
C GLU A 148 4.30 -12.47 -6.06
N SER A 149 5.11 -11.61 -5.46
CA SER A 149 4.89 -11.10 -4.12
C SER A 149 5.29 -9.63 -4.08
N ALA A 150 4.50 -8.84 -3.36
CA ALA A 150 4.78 -7.43 -3.17
C ALA A 150 4.40 -6.99 -1.75
N THR A 151 5.26 -6.14 -1.16
CA THR A 151 5.02 -5.51 0.13
C THR A 151 4.75 -4.02 -0.09
N PHE A 152 3.66 -3.52 0.49
CA PHE A 152 3.19 -2.16 0.34
C PHE A 152 3.16 -1.43 1.67
N LEU A 153 3.43 -0.12 1.63
CA LEU A 153 3.04 0.81 2.69
C LEU A 153 1.74 1.50 2.28
N HIS A 154 0.69 1.29 3.07
CA HIS A 154 -0.60 1.97 2.94
C HIS A 154 -0.78 2.95 4.10
N GLY A 155 -0.96 4.23 3.78
CA GLY A 155 -1.23 5.27 4.77
C GLY A 155 -2.68 5.69 4.78
N TYR A 156 -3.25 5.77 5.97
CA TYR A 156 -4.64 6.16 6.21
C TYR A 156 -4.73 7.35 7.16
N LEU A 157 -5.56 8.32 6.80
CA LEU A 157 -5.90 9.45 7.66
C LEU A 157 -7.40 9.44 7.95
N TYR A 158 -7.77 9.79 9.18
CA TYR A 158 -9.16 9.90 9.58
C TYR A 158 -9.75 11.26 9.18
N ASP A 159 -10.88 11.28 8.46
CA ASP A 159 -11.49 12.49 7.91
C ASP A 159 -12.47 13.20 8.88
N ASN A 160 -12.66 12.67 10.09
CA ASN A 160 -13.63 13.10 11.10
C ASN A 160 -15.11 12.77 10.79
N GLU A 161 -15.42 12.15 9.64
CA GLU A 161 -16.78 11.72 9.24
C GLU A 161 -17.00 10.19 9.41
N ASN A 162 -16.16 9.53 10.21
CA ASN A 162 -16.10 8.06 10.40
C ASN A 162 -15.50 7.30 9.22
N ALA A 163 -14.71 7.93 8.36
CA ALA A 163 -14.01 7.26 7.27
C ALA A 163 -12.49 7.46 7.34
N PHE A 164 -11.79 6.49 6.76
CA PHE A 164 -10.34 6.48 6.62
C PHE A 164 -10.01 6.67 5.13
N GLU A 165 -9.31 7.75 4.82
CA GLU A 165 -8.89 8.06 3.47
C GLU A 165 -7.47 7.56 3.22
N VAL A 166 -7.25 7.00 2.03
CA VAL A 166 -5.92 6.56 1.59
C VAL A 166 -5.09 7.78 1.23
N VAL A 167 -4.05 8.05 2.03
CA VAL A 167 -3.15 9.20 1.85
C VAL A 167 -1.75 8.80 1.36
N LEU A 168 -1.43 7.50 1.39
CA LEU A 168 -0.22 6.91 0.83
C LEU A 168 -0.52 5.49 0.35
N SER A 169 0.03 5.12 -0.79
CA SER A 169 0.07 3.73 -1.23
C SER A 169 1.30 3.57 -2.11
N THR A 170 2.30 2.84 -1.66
CA THR A 170 3.53 2.66 -2.45
C THR A 170 4.17 1.30 -2.16
N PRO A 171 4.65 0.58 -3.19
CA PRO A 171 5.40 -0.66 -2.97
C PRO A 171 6.78 -0.35 -2.38
N ILE A 172 7.17 -1.13 -1.38
CA ILE A 172 8.52 -1.14 -0.82
C ILE A 172 9.27 -2.44 -1.13
N LYS A 173 8.56 -3.45 -1.63
CA LYS A 173 9.17 -4.69 -2.12
C LYS A 173 8.38 -5.26 -3.27
N ILE A 174 9.07 -5.71 -4.31
CA ILE A 174 8.49 -6.43 -5.45
C ILE A 174 9.38 -7.63 -5.74
N ASP A 175 8.78 -8.80 -5.92
CA ASP A 175 9.47 -10.02 -6.33
C ASP A 175 8.55 -10.76 -7.31
N GLU A 176 8.80 -10.59 -8.61
CA GLU A 176 7.97 -11.17 -9.67
C GLU A 176 8.81 -11.88 -10.71
N ALA A 177 8.47 -13.13 -11.01
CA ALA A 177 9.11 -13.91 -12.06
C ALA A 177 8.10 -14.49 -13.05
N TRP A 178 8.37 -14.34 -14.34
CA TRP A 178 7.50 -14.87 -15.39
C TRP A 178 8.29 -15.42 -16.57
N ASN A 179 7.64 -16.31 -17.33
CA ASN A 179 8.20 -16.76 -18.60
C ASN A 179 7.94 -15.70 -19.68
N GLU A 180 8.97 -15.38 -20.48
CA GLU A 180 8.89 -14.37 -21.54
C GLU A 180 7.86 -14.70 -22.64
N THR A 181 7.43 -15.96 -22.76
CA THR A 181 6.29 -16.25 -23.66
C THR A 181 4.97 -15.65 -23.20
N TRP A 182 4.84 -15.32 -21.92
CA TRP A 182 3.59 -14.83 -21.37
C TRP A 182 3.39 -13.36 -21.72
N ASP A 183 4.46 -12.57 -21.77
CA ASP A 183 4.44 -11.15 -22.16
C ASP A 183 4.74 -10.90 -23.65
N ASN A 184 5.30 -11.89 -24.36
CA ASN A 184 5.57 -11.77 -25.78
C ASN A 184 4.68 -12.67 -26.64
N SER A 185 3.67 -12.05 -27.27
CA SER A 185 2.71 -12.75 -28.13
C SER A 185 3.29 -13.36 -29.42
N GLU A 186 4.51 -12.97 -29.81
CA GLU A 186 5.22 -13.53 -30.97
C GLU A 186 5.88 -14.86 -30.64
N LEU A 187 6.23 -15.09 -29.37
CA LEU A 187 6.82 -16.34 -28.91
C LEU A 187 5.73 -17.41 -28.74
N LYS A 188 5.87 -18.51 -29.48
CA LYS A 188 4.90 -19.62 -29.51
C LYS A 188 5.32 -20.80 -28.62
N GLU A 189 6.59 -20.85 -28.24
CA GLU A 189 7.19 -21.88 -27.40
C GLU A 189 7.90 -21.22 -26.23
N LEU A 190 7.89 -21.88 -25.06
CA LEU A 190 8.50 -21.37 -23.83
C LEU A 190 9.90 -20.84 -24.10
N SER A 191 10.15 -19.62 -23.61
CA SER A 191 11.42 -18.91 -23.74
C SER A 191 12.06 -18.81 -22.36
N GLY A 192 13.06 -17.94 -22.21
CA GLY A 192 13.67 -17.63 -20.93
C GLY A 192 12.69 -17.09 -19.90
N TRP A 193 13.11 -17.13 -18.65
CA TRP A 193 12.44 -16.52 -17.52
C TRP A 193 13.03 -15.14 -17.25
N LYS A 194 12.15 -14.21 -16.91
CA LYS A 194 12.47 -12.89 -16.36
C LYS A 194 12.14 -12.90 -14.88
N TRP A 195 12.94 -12.20 -14.09
CA TRP A 195 12.70 -12.00 -12.67
C TRP A 195 13.06 -10.56 -12.31
N VAL A 196 12.04 -9.79 -11.93
CA VAL A 196 12.18 -8.42 -11.47
C VAL A 196 12.08 -8.38 -9.95
N ARG A 197 12.99 -7.64 -9.33
CA ARG A 197 13.06 -7.50 -7.87
C ARG A 197 13.26 -6.03 -7.50
N GLU A 198 12.53 -5.58 -6.49
CA GLU A 198 12.72 -4.31 -5.80
C GLU A 198 12.73 -4.59 -4.29
N ASP A 199 13.65 -3.98 -3.58
CA ASP A 199 13.70 -3.94 -2.12
C ASP A 199 14.03 -2.49 -1.73
N ALA A 200 13.23 -1.89 -0.87
CA ALA A 200 13.34 -0.48 -0.52
C ALA A 200 13.62 -0.28 0.97
N GLU A 201 14.57 0.59 1.26
CA GLU A 201 14.76 1.13 2.61
C GLU A 201 13.88 2.35 2.78
N ALA A 202 12.99 2.32 3.78
CA ALA A 202 12.08 3.42 4.10
C ALA A 202 12.57 4.22 5.31
N ALA A 203 12.62 5.54 5.18
CA ALA A 203 12.95 6.45 6.26
C ALA A 203 11.92 7.58 6.37
N TRP A 204 11.48 7.85 7.60
CA TRP A 204 10.64 9.01 7.89
C TRP A 204 11.52 10.18 8.33
N SER A 205 11.29 11.33 7.70
CA SER A 205 11.89 12.60 8.06
C SER A 205 10.79 13.66 8.26
N TRP A 206 11.15 14.83 8.80
CA TRP A 206 10.19 15.92 9.04
C TRP A 206 10.71 17.21 8.43
N GLU A 207 9.85 17.90 7.69
CA GLU A 207 10.08 19.25 7.22
C GLU A 207 9.12 20.19 7.95
N GLY A 208 9.60 20.81 9.02
CA GLY A 208 8.74 21.53 9.95
C GLY A 208 7.76 20.57 10.62
N ASN A 209 6.46 20.85 10.51
CA ASN A 209 5.39 20.10 11.18
C ASN A 209 4.81 18.97 10.31
N PHE A 210 5.44 18.68 9.17
CA PHE A 210 4.94 17.73 8.18
C PHE A 210 5.91 16.58 7.97
N PRO A 211 5.41 15.33 7.93
CA PRO A 211 6.25 14.18 7.64
C PRO A 211 6.63 14.12 6.16
N ARG A 212 7.77 13.48 5.91
CA ARG A 212 8.30 13.09 4.60
C ARG A 212 8.70 11.62 4.66
N LEU A 213 8.49 10.91 3.55
CA LEU A 213 8.91 9.53 3.37
C LEU A 213 9.95 9.47 2.26
N ASP A 214 11.15 9.05 2.63
CA ASP A 214 12.24 8.83 1.70
C ASP A 214 12.40 7.33 1.48
N LEU A 215 12.34 6.87 0.23
CA LEU A 215 12.59 5.49 -0.15
C LEU A 215 13.85 5.38 -1.00
N VAL A 216 14.76 4.48 -0.61
CA VAL A 216 15.90 4.07 -1.43
C VAL A 216 15.60 2.69 -2.00
N CYS A 217 15.22 2.63 -3.28
CA CYS A 217 14.78 1.42 -3.94
C CYS A 217 15.93 0.76 -4.72
N TYR A 218 16.30 -0.47 -4.32
CA TYR A 218 17.30 -1.29 -5.02
C TYR A 218 16.60 -2.21 -6.01
N GLN A 219 16.76 -1.94 -7.30
CA GLN A 219 16.05 -2.65 -8.36
C GLN A 219 16.99 -3.55 -9.15
N LYS A 220 16.53 -4.77 -9.45
CA LYS A 220 17.30 -5.77 -10.20
C LYS A 220 16.41 -6.48 -11.21
N TYR A 221 16.99 -6.73 -12.38
CA TYR A 221 16.45 -7.67 -13.35
C TYR A 221 17.41 -8.84 -13.49
N LEU A 222 16.88 -10.05 -13.35
CA LEU A 222 17.58 -11.30 -13.58
C LEU A 222 16.89 -12.10 -14.69
N ALA A 223 17.68 -12.88 -15.42
CA ALA A 223 17.16 -13.77 -16.46
C ALA A 223 17.75 -15.18 -16.36
N ALA A 224 16.95 -16.17 -16.72
CA ALA A 224 17.37 -17.56 -16.90
C ALA A 224 16.96 -18.05 -18.29
N GLY A 225 17.87 -18.66 -19.04
CA GLY A 225 17.59 -19.13 -20.42
C GLY A 225 16.76 -20.41 -20.51
N ASN A 226 16.10 -20.83 -19.42
CA ASN A 226 15.45 -22.13 -19.34
C ASN A 226 14.02 -22.10 -19.89
N ALA A 227 13.67 -22.94 -20.86
CA ALA A 227 12.33 -23.04 -21.44
C ALA A 227 11.37 -23.93 -20.61
N GLU A 228 11.60 -24.02 -19.30
CA GLU A 228 10.78 -24.83 -18.40
C GLU A 228 9.43 -24.15 -18.09
N LYS A 229 8.40 -24.98 -17.85
CA LYS A 229 7.05 -24.52 -17.46
C LYS A 229 6.98 -23.99 -16.03
N ARG A 230 7.90 -24.41 -15.17
CA ARG A 230 7.95 -24.01 -13.76
C ARG A 230 9.08 -23.03 -13.56
N LEU A 231 8.93 -22.18 -12.54
CA LEU A 231 9.97 -21.24 -12.13
C LEU A 231 11.28 -22.00 -11.87
N PRO A 232 12.39 -21.64 -12.55
CA PRO A 232 13.69 -22.24 -12.31
C PRO A 232 14.19 -21.99 -10.88
N GLU A 233 15.11 -22.82 -10.42
CA GLU A 233 15.84 -22.54 -9.18
C GLU A 233 16.56 -21.18 -9.27
N ALA A 234 16.60 -20.45 -8.16
CA ALA A 234 17.23 -19.13 -8.11
C ALA A 234 18.69 -19.13 -8.59
N SER A 235 19.41 -20.25 -8.43
CA SER A 235 20.78 -20.45 -8.91
C SER A 235 20.95 -20.36 -10.44
N LYS A 236 19.86 -20.50 -11.21
CA LYS A 236 19.84 -20.42 -12.67
C LYS A 236 19.66 -19.00 -13.21
N PHE A 237 19.31 -18.06 -12.33
CA PHE A 237 19.12 -16.67 -12.71
C PHE A 237 20.43 -15.91 -12.63
N HIS A 238 20.69 -15.10 -13.64
CA HIS A 238 21.83 -14.21 -13.69
C HIS A 238 21.33 -12.77 -13.81
N GLN A 239 21.87 -11.89 -12.98
CA GLN A 239 21.58 -10.47 -13.06
C GLN A 239 21.96 -9.94 -14.45
N LYS A 240 21.03 -9.19 -15.05
CA LYS A 240 21.18 -8.54 -16.36
C LYS A 240 21.37 -7.04 -16.20
N SER A 241 20.65 -6.43 -15.27
CA SER A 241 20.75 -5.02 -14.96
C SER A 241 20.30 -4.75 -13.53
N SER A 242 20.71 -3.60 -13.01
CA SER A 242 20.30 -3.09 -11.71
C SER A 242 20.38 -1.57 -11.71
N ARG A 243 19.62 -0.93 -10.83
CA ARG A 243 19.75 0.51 -10.55
C ARG A 243 19.28 0.82 -9.13
N VAL A 244 19.59 2.02 -8.68
CA VAL A 244 19.05 2.57 -7.44
C VAL A 244 18.17 3.77 -7.78
N VAL A 245 16.96 3.78 -7.26
CA VAL A 245 15.97 4.85 -7.46
C VAL A 245 15.64 5.46 -6.11
N MET A 246 15.72 6.78 -6.01
CA MET A 246 15.28 7.51 -4.81
C MET A 246 13.87 8.06 -5.07
N LYS A 247 12.92 7.75 -4.17
CA LYS A 247 11.55 8.29 -4.21
C LYS A 247 11.35 9.11 -2.94
N GLU A 248 11.03 10.39 -3.11
CA GLU A 248 10.77 11.31 -1.99
C GLU A 248 9.30 11.70 -2.02
N PHE A 249 8.59 11.40 -0.93
CA PHE A 249 7.20 11.81 -0.75
C PHE A 249 7.13 12.88 0.33
N TYR A 250 6.39 13.95 0.07
CA TYR A 250 6.09 14.96 1.08
C TYR A 250 4.58 15.07 1.30
N TRP A 251 4.19 15.44 2.51
CA TRP A 251 2.81 15.77 2.82
C TRP A 251 2.38 17.05 2.10
N SER A 252 1.37 16.97 1.25
CA SER A 252 0.81 18.10 0.54
C SER A 252 -0.49 18.53 1.19
N GLU A 253 -0.49 19.69 1.86
CA GLU A 253 -1.68 20.24 2.52
C GLU A 253 -2.87 20.49 1.57
N PRO A 254 -2.71 21.04 0.36
CA PRO A 254 -3.85 21.24 -0.55
C PRO A 254 -4.54 19.93 -0.94
N TRP A 255 -3.78 18.84 -0.94
CA TRP A 255 -4.22 17.52 -1.38
C TRP A 255 -4.49 16.55 -0.22
N GLN A 256 -4.15 16.96 1.02
CA GLN A 256 -4.22 16.15 2.25
C GLN A 256 -3.64 14.73 2.08
N ARG A 257 -2.51 14.61 1.38
CA ARG A 257 -1.86 13.31 1.13
C ARG A 257 -0.37 13.42 0.82
N PHE A 258 0.30 12.27 0.77
CA PHE A 258 1.66 12.18 0.26
C PHE A 258 1.68 12.23 -1.27
N VAL A 259 2.58 13.05 -1.81
CA VAL A 259 2.80 13.25 -3.24
C VAL A 259 4.30 13.31 -3.54
N ILE A 260 4.70 12.99 -4.77
CA ILE A 260 6.07 13.21 -5.26
C ILE A 260 6.22 14.61 -5.89
N GLY A 261 5.11 15.27 -6.20
CA GLY A 261 5.09 16.69 -6.58
C GLY A 261 3.71 17.18 -6.98
N GLU A 262 3.67 18.42 -7.43
CA GLU A 262 2.45 19.12 -7.88
C GLU A 262 2.71 19.72 -9.26
N ALA A 263 1.70 19.67 -10.12
CA ALA A 263 1.79 20.15 -11.49
C ALA A 263 0.48 20.77 -11.97
N LEU A 264 0.56 21.44 -13.12
CA LEU A 264 -0.59 21.81 -13.94
C LEU A 264 -0.64 20.91 -15.17
N GLU A 265 -1.82 20.38 -15.49
CA GLU A 265 -2.06 19.73 -16.77
C GLU A 265 -2.14 20.80 -17.87
N LYS A 266 -1.27 20.71 -18.87
CA LYS A 266 -1.08 21.77 -19.90
C LYS A 266 -2.32 22.03 -20.74
N GLU A 267 -3.14 21.01 -20.98
CA GLU A 267 -4.32 21.13 -21.84
C GLU A 267 -5.48 21.85 -21.12
N THR A 268 -5.70 21.52 -19.85
CA THR A 268 -6.85 21.98 -19.07
C THR A 268 -6.49 23.16 -18.16
N GLY A 269 -5.22 23.32 -17.82
CA GLY A 269 -4.74 24.22 -16.76
C GLY A 269 -5.09 23.73 -15.36
N GLU A 270 -5.58 22.50 -15.21
CA GLU A 270 -6.00 21.94 -13.92
C GLU A 270 -4.79 21.61 -13.04
N ALA A 271 -4.87 21.95 -11.75
CA ALA A 271 -3.87 21.56 -10.77
C ALA A 271 -4.04 20.08 -10.40
N VAL A 272 -2.93 19.36 -10.35
CA VAL A 272 -2.88 17.93 -10.06
C VAL A 272 -1.79 17.61 -9.04
N ALA A 273 -2.07 16.64 -8.16
CA ALA A 273 -1.06 15.98 -7.34
C ALA A 273 -0.45 14.83 -8.14
N VAL A 274 0.88 14.76 -8.18
CA VAL A 274 1.59 13.63 -8.79
C VAL A 274 1.94 12.64 -7.68
N LEU A 275 1.45 11.41 -7.83
CA LEU A 275 1.55 10.37 -6.82
C LEU A 275 2.68 9.40 -7.13
N GLU A 276 2.88 9.08 -8.41
CA GLU A 276 3.88 8.13 -8.87
C GLU A 276 4.46 8.54 -10.23
N ASP A 277 5.68 8.08 -10.47
CA ASP A 277 6.36 8.15 -11.77
C ASP A 277 6.59 6.72 -12.27
N SER A 278 6.04 6.40 -13.45
CA SER A 278 6.16 5.07 -14.04
C SER A 278 7.60 4.67 -14.30
N ASP A 279 8.47 5.64 -14.57
CA ASP A 279 9.86 5.39 -14.91
C ASP A 279 10.70 5.04 -13.67
N ASN A 280 10.13 5.20 -12.47
CA ASN A 280 10.69 4.70 -11.22
C ASN A 280 10.35 3.23 -10.94
N SER A 281 9.51 2.59 -11.76
CA SER A 281 9.16 1.17 -11.62
C SER A 281 10.36 0.24 -11.87
N PRO A 282 10.51 -0.92 -11.22
CA PRO A 282 11.58 -1.85 -11.57
C PRO A 282 11.38 -2.51 -12.95
N TYR A 283 10.17 -2.44 -13.53
CA TYR A 283 9.84 -3.02 -14.83
C TYR A 283 10.48 -2.30 -16.02
N VAL A 284 10.95 -1.05 -15.88
CA VAL A 284 11.75 -0.42 -16.96
C VAL A 284 13.05 -1.18 -17.22
N LEU A 285 13.60 -1.93 -16.26
CA LEU A 285 14.80 -2.76 -16.46
C LEU A 285 14.60 -3.89 -17.47
N VAL A 286 13.35 -4.28 -17.73
CA VAL A 286 12.97 -5.29 -18.74
C VAL A 286 12.34 -4.68 -20.00
N GLY A 287 12.37 -3.35 -20.12
CA GLY A 287 11.89 -2.61 -21.28
C GLY A 287 10.44 -2.15 -21.21
N PHE A 288 9.74 -2.30 -20.07
CA PHE A 288 8.43 -1.69 -19.87
C PHE A 288 8.60 -0.22 -19.49
N VAL A 289 8.78 0.63 -20.50
CA VAL A 289 8.84 2.09 -20.36
C VAL A 289 7.48 2.67 -20.72
N GLU A 290 6.88 3.44 -19.82
CA GLU A 290 5.64 4.15 -20.11
C GLU A 290 5.84 5.65 -20.32
N GLY A 291 6.73 6.30 -19.58
CA GLY A 291 6.84 7.76 -19.57
C GLY A 291 5.53 8.42 -19.14
N SER A 292 4.98 7.99 -17.99
CA SER A 292 3.71 8.46 -17.46
C SER A 292 3.80 8.77 -15.96
N HIS A 293 2.87 9.59 -15.50
CA HIS A 293 2.66 9.91 -14.10
C HIS A 293 1.27 9.45 -13.68
N PHE A 294 1.17 8.86 -12.50
CA PHE A 294 -0.11 8.64 -11.84
C PHE A 294 -0.45 9.89 -11.03
N ILE A 295 -1.64 10.45 -11.27
CA ILE A 295 -2.05 11.73 -10.71
C ILE A 295 -3.39 11.64 -9.98
N GLN A 296 -3.66 12.62 -9.14
CA GLN A 296 -4.99 12.90 -8.58
C GLN A 296 -5.41 14.32 -8.92
N ARG A 297 -6.71 14.48 -9.26
CA ARG A 297 -7.40 15.76 -9.47
C ARG A 297 -8.17 16.19 -8.23
N ALA A 298 -8.53 17.47 -8.15
CA ALA A 298 -9.13 18.05 -6.95
C ALA A 298 -10.48 17.42 -6.56
N ASP A 299 -11.18 16.80 -7.52
CA ASP A 299 -12.41 16.05 -7.29
C ASP A 299 -12.18 14.63 -6.73
N GLY A 300 -10.92 14.26 -6.48
CA GLY A 300 -10.51 12.95 -6.00
C GLY A 300 -10.26 11.92 -7.10
N SER A 301 -10.62 12.21 -8.35
CA SER A 301 -10.38 11.30 -9.47
C SER A 301 -8.89 11.09 -9.72
N GLN A 302 -8.54 9.88 -10.13
CA GLN A 302 -7.16 9.46 -10.40
C GLN A 302 -7.02 8.99 -11.84
N ASP A 303 -5.85 9.25 -12.42
CA ASP A 303 -5.60 9.00 -13.84
C ASP A 303 -4.11 8.84 -14.13
N THR A 304 -3.78 8.32 -15.32
CA THR A 304 -2.42 8.20 -15.81
C THR A 304 -2.21 9.13 -16.99
N VAL A 305 -1.31 10.10 -16.83
CA VAL A 305 -1.01 11.13 -17.84
C VAL A 305 0.45 11.04 -18.29
N LYS A 306 0.73 11.42 -19.53
CA LYS A 306 2.12 11.45 -20.04
C LYS A 306 2.91 12.59 -19.41
N VAL A 307 4.21 12.35 -19.19
CA VAL A 307 5.11 13.33 -18.55
C VAL A 307 5.07 14.68 -19.28
N GLU A 308 5.05 14.68 -20.62
CA GLU A 308 4.99 15.90 -21.41
C GLU A 308 3.69 16.70 -21.27
N GLN A 309 2.63 16.12 -20.71
CA GLN A 309 1.36 16.81 -20.48
C GLN A 309 1.37 17.65 -19.19
N LEU A 310 2.38 17.50 -18.33
CA LEU A 310 2.48 18.21 -17.06
C LEU A 310 3.49 19.35 -17.09
N GLU A 311 3.18 20.42 -16.36
CA GLU A 311 4.07 21.53 -16.02
C GLU A 311 4.22 21.59 -14.50
N TRP A 312 5.41 21.24 -13.98
CA TRP A 312 5.68 21.18 -12.54
C TRP A 312 5.57 22.56 -11.87
N THR A 313 4.78 22.62 -10.81
CA THR A 313 4.70 23.80 -9.92
C THR A 313 5.51 23.58 -8.64
N LYS A 314 5.68 22.32 -8.22
CA LYS A 314 6.59 21.90 -7.14
C LYS A 314 7.14 20.51 -7.46
N ASN A 315 8.46 20.39 -7.55
CA ASN A 315 9.17 19.12 -7.79
C ASN A 315 10.25 18.94 -6.71
N GLN A 316 10.20 17.85 -5.96
CA GLN A 316 11.27 17.42 -5.05
C GLN A 316 11.97 16.26 -5.76
N GLY A 317 13.18 16.53 -6.26
CA GLY A 317 13.84 15.84 -7.37
C GLY A 317 13.76 14.30 -7.37
N ILE A 318 13.34 13.75 -8.50
CA ILE A 318 13.55 12.34 -8.84
C ILE A 318 14.98 12.19 -9.38
N HIS A 319 15.84 11.52 -8.62
CA HIS A 319 17.22 11.25 -9.03
C HIS A 319 17.42 9.74 -9.20
N ALA A 320 17.42 9.26 -10.45
CA ALA A 320 17.91 7.92 -10.78
C ALA A 320 19.41 8.00 -11.09
N ASN A 321 20.23 7.40 -10.22
CA ASN A 321 21.65 7.17 -10.51
C ASN A 321 21.77 5.80 -11.20
N ASN A 322 22.02 5.81 -12.50
CA ASN A 322 22.31 4.59 -13.25
C ASN A 322 23.78 4.21 -13.00
N GLU A 323 24.02 3.19 -12.18
CA GLU A 323 25.31 2.48 -12.19
C GLU A 323 25.28 1.45 -13.33
N GLU A 324 25.84 1.82 -14.48
CA GLU A 324 26.21 0.86 -15.52
C GLU A 324 27.50 0.14 -15.09
N ASN A 325 27.46 -1.20 -14.99
CA ASN A 325 28.64 -2.06 -14.85
C ASN A 325 28.94 -2.79 -16.17
#